data_AF-A0A524DLZ0-F1
#
_entry.id   AF-A0A524DLZ0-F1
#
_cell.length_a   1.000
_cell.length_b   1.000
_cell.length_c   1.000
_cell.angle_alpha   90.00
_cell.angle_beta   90.00
_cell.angle_gamma   90.00
#
_symmetry.space_group_name_H-M   'P 1'
#
loop_
_entity.id
_entity.type
_entity.pdbx_description
1 polymer ?
#
loop_
_entity_poly.entity_id
_entity_poly.type
_entity_poly.pdbx_seq_one_letter_code
_entity_poly.pdbx_strand_id
1 'polypeptide(L)' 'MPVPVGPVYEGERIRAKQMYVELGGPKVEKHFELVRVREPKEIKDGQVTIHGPDLKDMEEGGRYPIGILVEVAG' A
#
# COMPACT_ATOMS: atom_id res chain seq x y z
N MET A 1 -2.86 15.08 0.32
CA MET A 1 -2.90 13.91 1.22
C MET A 1 -3.52 14.32 2.54
N PRO A 2 -4.32 13.46 3.17
CA PRO A 2 -5.01 13.78 4.43
C PRO A 2 -4.09 13.72 5.66
N VAL A 3 -2.84 13.29 5.49
CA VAL A 3 -1.82 13.19 6.55
C VAL A 3 -0.56 13.97 6.16
N PRO A 4 0.22 14.47 7.12
CA PRO A 4 1.54 15.03 6.87
C PRO A 4 2.47 13.99 6.23
N VAL A 5 3.28 14.41 5.26
CA VAL A 5 4.28 13.55 4.61
C VAL A 5 5.58 14.33 4.47
N GLY A 6 6.68 13.69 4.84
CA GLY A 6 8.02 14.26 4.73
C GLY A 6 9.07 13.42 5.48
N PRO A 7 10.37 13.66 5.25
CA PRO A 7 11.46 12.86 5.81
C PRO A 7 11.49 12.81 7.34
N VAL A 8 10.97 13.86 8.01
CA VAL A 8 10.88 13.94 9.47
C VAL A 8 10.07 12.80 10.10
N TYR A 9 9.18 12.15 9.34
CA TYR A 9 8.30 11.09 9.83
C TYR A 9 8.82 9.67 9.52
N GLU A 10 9.94 9.50 8.79
CA GLU A 10 10.45 8.18 8.38
C GLU A 10 10.80 7.27 9.57
N GLY A 11 11.28 7.86 10.68
CA GLY A 11 11.63 7.14 11.91
C GLY A 11 10.45 6.83 12.83
N GLU A 12 9.21 7.18 12.44
CA GLU A 12 8.03 6.90 13.26
C GLU A 12 7.78 5.39 13.38
N ARG A 13 7.47 4.94 14.60
CA ARG A 13 7.12 3.54 14.86
C ARG A 13 5.68 3.43 15.34
N ILE A 14 4.85 2.73 14.56
CA ILE A 14 3.48 2.38 14.93
C ILE A 14 3.51 1.12 15.82
N ARG A 15 3.10 1.26 17.09
CA ARG A 15 3.00 0.11 18.02
C ARG A 15 1.63 -0.56 17.87
N ALA A 16 1.50 -1.80 18.33
CA ALA A 16 0.26 -2.58 18.20
C ALA A 16 -1.00 -1.87 18.71
N LYS A 17 -0.91 -1.09 19.80
CA LYS A 17 -2.03 -0.31 20.35
C LYS A 17 -2.42 0.92 19.51
N GLN A 18 -1.59 1.32 18.55
CA GLN A 18 -1.76 2.48 17.67
C GLN A 18 -2.05 2.06 16.22
N MET A 19 -1.97 0.77 15.92
CA MET A 19 -2.12 0.23 14.57
C MET A 19 -3.61 0.00 14.29
N TYR A 20 -4.11 0.57 13.19
CA TYR A 20 -5.47 0.29 12.73
C TYR A 20 -5.55 -1.06 11.99
N VAL A 21 -4.67 -1.29 11.01
CA VAL A 21 -4.55 -2.57 10.28
C VAL A 21 -3.08 -2.89 9.99
N GLU A 22 -2.77 -4.17 9.84
CA GLU A 22 -1.48 -4.66 9.33
C GLU A 22 -1.66 -5.14 7.88
N LEU A 23 -0.93 -4.56 6.94
CA LEU A 23 -0.93 -4.97 5.54
C LEU A 23 0.34 -5.76 5.24
N GLY A 24 0.22 -7.07 5.03
CA GLY A 24 1.37 -7.96 4.90
C GLY A 24 2.02 -8.34 6.23
N GLY A 25 3.35 -8.41 6.25
CA GLY A 25 4.13 -8.79 7.43
C GLY A 25 4.23 -10.31 7.63
N PRO A 26 4.97 -10.77 8.66
CA PRO A 26 5.30 -12.19 8.85
C PRO A 26 4.10 -13.12 9.06
N LYS A 27 2.94 -12.55 9.43
CA LYS A 27 1.71 -13.28 9.72
C LYS A 27 0.75 -13.36 8.53
N VAL A 28 1.10 -12.74 7.41
CA VAL A 28 0.31 -12.74 6.18
C VAL A 28 1.15 -13.36 5.08
N GLU A 29 0.80 -14.57 4.67
CA GLU A 29 1.59 -15.36 3.70
C GLU A 29 1.77 -14.65 2.36
N LYS A 30 0.74 -13.94 1.88
CA LYS A 30 0.72 -13.33 0.54
C LYS A 30 0.82 -11.81 0.64
N HIS A 31 1.98 -11.26 0.33
CA HIS A 31 2.16 -9.83 0.13
C HIS A 31 3.35 -9.57 -0.81
N PHE A 32 3.28 -8.53 -1.62
CA PHE A 32 4.38 -8.16 -2.51
C PHE A 32 4.35 -6.68 -2.92
N GLU A 33 5.49 -6.20 -3.38
CA GLU A 33 5.63 -4.97 -4.15
C GLU A 33 6.39 -5.28 -5.44
N LEU A 34 5.95 -4.69 -6.56
CA LEU A 34 6.53 -4.94 -7.87
C LEU A 34 6.48 -3.69 -8.74
N VAL A 35 7.62 -3.34 -9.32
CA VAL A 35 7.73 -2.31 -10.37
C VAL A 35 7.87 -2.99 -11.72
N ARG A 36 7.10 -2.54 -12.73
CA ARG A 36 7.19 -3.06 -14.10
C ARG A 36 7.25 -1.93 -15.12
N VAL A 37 8.15 -2.06 -16.09
CA VAL A 37 8.15 -1.20 -17.27
C VAL A 37 7.07 -1.67 -18.24
N ARG A 38 6.31 -0.73 -18.80
CA ARG A 38 5.26 -0.95 -19.81
C ARG A 38 5.46 -0.04 -21.01
N GLU A 39 4.84 -0.41 -22.13
CA GLU A 39 4.75 0.53 -23.25
C GLU A 39 3.84 1.71 -22.86
N PRO A 40 4.15 2.95 -23.28
CA PRO A 40 3.34 4.13 -22.93
C PRO A 40 1.85 4.02 -23.28
N LYS A 41 1.51 3.24 -24.31
CA LYS A 41 0.13 3.00 -24.76
C LYS A 41 -0.66 2.04 -23.85
N GLU A 42 0.02 1.27 -23.00
CA GLU A 42 -0.59 0.24 -22.15
C GLU A 42 -0.99 0.78 -20.77
N ILE A 43 -0.50 1.96 -20.38
CA ILE A 43 -0.75 2.54 -19.06
C ILE A 43 -1.34 3.95 -19.17
N LYS A 44 -2.11 4.34 -18.16
CA LYS A 44 -2.63 5.70 -18.02
C LYS A 44 -1.88 6.41 -16.91
N ASP A 45 -1.16 7.47 -17.26
CA ASP A 45 -0.43 8.28 -16.29
C ASP A 45 -1.35 8.80 -15.16
N GLY A 46 -0.84 8.71 -13.92
CA GLY A 46 -1.56 9.07 -12.70
C GLY A 46 -2.75 8.18 -12.32
N GLN A 47 -3.02 7.09 -13.04
CA GLN A 47 -4.10 6.16 -12.66
C GLN A 47 -3.75 5.39 -11.38
N VAL A 48 -4.68 5.37 -10.43
CA VAL A 48 -4.59 4.56 -9.21
C VAL A 48 -5.87 3.74 -9.09
N THR A 49 -5.73 2.44 -8.83
CA THR A 49 -6.84 1.51 -8.60
C THR A 49 -6.63 0.73 -7.31
N ILE A 50 -7.73 0.33 -6.68
CA ILE A 50 -7.74 -0.55 -5.50
C ILE A 50 -8.54 -1.79 -5.89
N HIS A 51 -7.92 -2.96 -5.77
CA HIS A 51 -8.56 -4.26 -6.00
C HIS A 51 -8.70 -4.99 -4.67
N GLY A 52 -9.93 -5.06 -4.15
CA GLY A 52 -10.20 -5.56 -2.79
C GLY A 52 -10.78 -4.45 -1.90
N PRO A 53 -10.91 -4.72 -0.58
CA PRO A 53 -11.44 -3.74 0.36
C PRO A 53 -10.48 -2.56 0.52
N ASP A 54 -11.04 -1.37 0.69
CA ASP A 54 -10.31 -0.17 1.07
C ASP A 54 -10.17 -0.11 2.61
N LEU A 55 -9.29 0.75 3.13
CA LEU A 55 -8.97 0.82 4.56
C LEU A 55 -10.21 1.05 5.44
N LYS A 56 -11.18 1.82 4.96
CA LYS A 56 -12.44 2.11 5.68
C LYS A 56 -13.36 0.89 5.84
N ASP A 57 -13.16 -0.14 5.03
CA ASP A 57 -13.98 -1.36 4.99
C ASP A 57 -13.28 -2.51 5.75
N MET A 58 -12.11 -2.27 6.34
CA MET A 58 -11.33 -3.24 7.11
C MET A 58 -11.64 -3.17 8.61
N GLU A 59 -11.47 -4.29 9.30
CA GLU A 59 -11.63 -4.39 10.74
C GLU A 59 -10.40 -3.88 11.48
N GLU A 60 -10.62 -3.08 12.54
CA GLU A 60 -9.55 -2.60 13.41
C GLU A 60 -8.82 -3.77 14.09
N GLY A 61 -7.49 -3.75 14.04
CA GLY A 61 -6.60 -4.82 14.48
C GLY A 61 -6.45 -5.97 13.46
N GLY A 62 -7.14 -5.90 12.32
CA GLY A 62 -7.11 -6.91 11.27
C GLY A 62 -5.76 -6.99 10.53
N ARG A 63 -5.52 -8.14 9.88
CA ARG A 63 -4.36 -8.39 9.02
C ARG A 63 -4.80 -8.78 7.62
N TYR A 64 -4.29 -8.11 6.60
CA TYR A 64 -4.74 -8.29 5.22
C TYR A 64 -3.56 -8.47 4.26
N PRO A 65 -3.73 -9.25 3.18
CA PRO A 65 -2.76 -9.29 2.09
C PRO A 65 -2.71 -7.95 1.36
N ILE A 66 -1.53 -7.57 0.87
CA ILE A 66 -1.33 -6.36 0.05
C ILE A 66 -0.46 -6.67 -1.16
N GLY A 67 -0.84 -6.11 -2.30
CA GLY A 67 -0.02 -6.09 -3.51
C GLY A 67 0.13 -4.65 -4.00
N ILE A 68 1.35 -4.18 -4.14
CA ILE A 68 1.66 -2.87 -4.73
C ILE A 68 2.26 -3.11 -6.12
N LEU A 69 1.50 -2.79 -7.17
CA LEU A 69 2.00 -2.83 -8.54
C LEU A 69 2.19 -1.40 -9.04
N VAL A 70 3.44 -1.03 -9.33
CA VAL A 70 3.78 0.25 -9.94
C VAL A 70 4.20 0.01 -11.38
N GLU A 71 3.44 0.55 -12.32
CA GLU A 71 3.76 0.46 -13.74
C GLU A 71 4.34 1.80 -14.22
N VAL A 72 5.49 1.75 -14.87
CA VAL A 72 6.23 2.93 -15.34
C VAL A 72 6.46 2.85 -16.84
N ALA A 73 6.47 4.00 -17.51
CA ALA A 73 6.87 4.15 -18.90
C ALA A 73 7.70 5.43 -19.04
N GLY A 74 8.61 5.46 -20.02
CA GLY A 74 9.51 6.59 -20.31
C GLY A 74 10.04 6.52 -21.73
#